data_AF-J2XFV6-F1
#
_entry.id   AF-J2XFV6-F1
#
_cell.length_a   1.000
_cell.length_b   1.000
_cell.length_c   1.000
_cell.angle_alpha   90.00
_cell.angle_beta   90.00
_cell.angle_gamma   90.00
#
_symmetry.space_group_name_H-M   'P 1'
#
loop_
_entity.id
_entity.type
_entity.pdbx_description
1 polymer ?
#
loop_
_entity_poly.entity_id
_entity_poly.type
_entity_poly.pdbx_seq_one_letter_code
_entity_poly.pdbx_strand_id
1 'polypeptide(L)'
;MNRQEDLNIIWKRIFWIFIALLVLAIIVTYSLPDYKVPFIVCIAGNIGGYVGFHRRLSILTDPEIENLSRSWFALILPSFIGGILAGLLYLLFLSGVIKGDLFPVIVPDDDPQCLRQIFNDIFCQHAEGYAAYAKLLFWSFVAGFNQDYVVDLIENIKGSDKKTG
;
A
#
# COMPACT_ATOMS: atom_id res chain seq x y z
N MET A 1 0.15 -17.84 29.36
CA MET A 1 0.06 -18.28 27.95
C MET A 1 1.46 -18.64 27.49
N ASN A 2 1.60 -19.69 26.68
CA ASN A 2 2.89 -20.05 26.08
C ASN A 2 3.11 -19.21 24.81
N ARG A 3 4.32 -18.69 24.54
CA ARG A 3 4.64 -17.84 23.37
C ARG A 3 4.08 -18.40 22.06
N GLN A 4 4.12 -19.73 21.92
CA GLN A 4 3.62 -20.43 20.74
C GLN A 4 2.10 -20.35 20.56
N GLU A 5 1.34 -20.30 21.67
CA GLU A 5 -0.12 -20.13 21.64
C GLU A 5 -0.49 -18.72 21.15
N ASP A 6 0.22 -17.71 21.64
CA ASP A 6 -0.02 -16.31 21.28
C ASP A 6 0.31 -16.03 19.81
N LEU A 7 1.43 -16.57 19.33
CA LEU A 7 1.78 -16.52 17.90
C LEU A 7 0.73 -17.20 17.03
N ASN A 8 0.23 -18.38 17.43
CA ASN A 8 -0.82 -19.08 16.70
C ASN A 8 -2.13 -18.28 16.62
N ILE A 9 -2.50 -17.59 17.70
CA ILE A 9 -3.67 -16.68 17.71
C ILE A 9 -3.44 -15.55 16.72
N ILE A 10 -2.28 -14.89 16.80
CA ILE A 10 -1.92 -13.77 15.92
C ILE A 10 -1.95 -14.20 14.46
N TRP A 11 -1.30 -15.30 14.08
CA TRP A 11 -1.26 -15.81 12.71
C TRP A 11 -2.64 -16.14 12.16
N LYS A 12 -3.52 -16.78 12.95
CA LYS A 12 -4.90 -17.07 12.51
C LYS A 12 -5.69 -15.80 12.23
N ARG A 13 -5.58 -14.79 13.10
CA ARG A 13 -6.30 -13.51 12.92
C ARG A 13 -5.82 -12.78 11.68
N ILE A 14 -4.50 -12.69 11.54
CA ILE A 14 -3.83 -12.13 10.38
C ILE A 14 -4.28 -12.80 9.09
N PHE A 15 -4.33 -14.14 9.07
CA PHE A 15 -4.74 -14.90 7.88
C PHE A 15 -6.18 -14.55 7.45
N TRP A 16 -7.10 -14.47 8.42
CA TRP A 16 -8.48 -14.06 8.14
C TRP A 16 -8.60 -12.61 7.67
N ILE A 17 -7.81 -11.69 8.24
CA ILE A 17 -7.75 -10.29 7.80
C ILE A 17 -7.26 -10.23 6.34
N PHE A 18 -6.23 -10.98 6.00
CA PHE A 18 -5.69 -11.03 4.64
C PHE A 18 -6.72 -11.57 3.64
N ILE A 19 -7.41 -12.66 3.98
CA ILE A 19 -8.51 -13.19 3.14
C ILE A 19 -9.61 -12.15 2.96
N ALA A 20 -10.04 -11.50 4.05
CA ALA A 20 -11.09 -10.48 3.98
C ALA A 20 -10.70 -9.32 3.07
N LEU A 21 -9.45 -8.84 3.14
CA LEU A 21 -8.94 -7.79 2.27
C LEU A 21 -8.86 -8.25 0.81
N LEU A 22 -8.44 -9.48 0.52
CA LEU A 22 -8.43 -10.04 -0.84
C LEU A 22 -9.84 -10.24 -1.41
N VAL A 23 -10.81 -10.64 -0.60
CA VAL A 23 -12.20 -10.77 -1.05
C VAL A 23 -12.79 -9.38 -1.33
N LEU A 24 -12.58 -8.42 -0.43
CA LEU A 24 -13.02 -7.04 -0.61
C LEU A 24 -12.42 -6.44 -1.89
N ALA A 25 -11.13 -6.67 -2.12
CA ALA A 25 -10.43 -6.27 -3.33
C ALA A 25 -11.11 -6.76 -4.61
N ILE A 26 -11.41 -8.05 -4.67
CA ILE A 26 -12.03 -8.69 -5.82
C ILE A 26 -13.42 -8.09 -6.04
N ILE A 27 -14.25 -8.01 -4.99
CA ILE A 27 -15.61 -7.46 -5.06
C ILE A 27 -15.58 -6.04 -5.62
N VAL A 28 -14.74 -5.17 -5.05
CA VAL A 28 -14.64 -3.77 -5.46
C VAL A 28 -14.16 -3.64 -6.90
N THR A 29 -13.20 -4.45 -7.34
CA THR A 29 -12.70 -4.46 -8.73
C THR A 29 -13.81 -4.77 -9.74
N TYR A 30 -14.76 -5.64 -9.35
CA TYR A 30 -15.92 -5.96 -10.19
C TYR A 30 -17.06 -4.93 -10.08
N SER A 31 -17.27 -4.32 -8.91
CA SER A 31 -18.37 -3.38 -8.69
C SER A 31 -18.07 -1.94 -9.12
N LEU A 32 -16.80 -1.51 -9.06
CA LEU A 32 -16.38 -0.13 -9.27
C LEU A 32 -15.24 -0.08 -10.29
N PRO A 33 -15.54 -0.17 -11.60
CA PRO A 33 -14.51 -0.35 -12.60
C PRO A 33 -13.57 0.86 -12.76
N ASP A 34 -14.05 2.06 -12.43
CA ASP A 34 -13.29 3.31 -12.53
C ASP A 34 -12.29 3.50 -11.39
N TYR A 35 -12.36 2.68 -10.34
CA TYR A 35 -11.51 2.81 -9.16
C TYR A 35 -10.50 1.66 -9.04
N LYS A 36 -10.41 0.78 -10.04
CA LYS A 36 -9.61 -0.46 -9.99
C LYS A 36 -8.16 -0.21 -9.60
N VAL A 37 -7.51 0.79 -10.20
CA VAL A 37 -6.08 1.02 -10.00
C VAL A 37 -5.76 1.51 -8.59
N PRO A 38 -6.40 2.58 -8.07
CA PRO A 38 -6.25 2.98 -6.67
C PRO A 38 -6.52 1.85 -5.67
N PHE A 39 -7.53 1.01 -5.92
CA PHE A 39 -7.82 -0.13 -5.05
C PHE A 39 -6.69 -1.16 -5.09
N ILE A 40 -6.23 -1.56 -6.29
CA ILE A 40 -5.12 -2.50 -6.47
C ILE A 40 -3.83 -1.99 -5.80
N VAL A 41 -3.54 -0.70 -5.90
CA VAL A 41 -2.44 -0.02 -5.19
C VAL A 41 -2.58 -0.19 -3.68
N CYS A 42 -3.74 0.16 -3.13
CA CYS A 42 -4.02 0.04 -1.70
C CYS A 42 -3.88 -1.41 -1.23
N ILE A 43 -4.33 -2.39 -2.01
CA ILE A 43 -4.21 -3.81 -1.68
C ILE A 43 -2.75 -4.21 -1.68
N ALA A 44 -1.99 -3.93 -2.74
CA ALA A 44 -0.57 -4.24 -2.80
C ALA A 44 0.21 -3.63 -1.61
N GLY A 45 -0.13 -2.39 -1.22
CA GLY A 45 0.38 -1.75 -0.01
C GLY A 45 0.00 -2.46 1.29
N ASN A 46 -1.25 -2.91 1.42
CA ASN A 46 -1.67 -3.72 2.57
C ASN A 46 -0.88 -5.04 2.65
N ILE A 47 -0.66 -5.71 1.51
CA ILE A 47 0.16 -6.94 1.45
C ILE A 47 1.59 -6.63 1.91
N GLY A 48 2.17 -5.53 1.45
CA GLY A 48 3.48 -5.05 1.91
C GLY A 48 3.51 -4.86 3.43
N GLY A 49 2.56 -4.08 3.96
CA GLY A 49 2.43 -3.81 5.40
C GLY A 49 2.26 -5.09 6.23
N TYR A 50 1.50 -6.04 5.70
CA TYR A 50 1.35 -7.36 6.30
C TYR A 50 2.69 -8.13 6.36
N VAL A 51 3.41 -8.25 5.25
CA VAL A 51 4.70 -8.97 5.21
C VAL A 51 5.74 -8.28 6.09
N GLY A 52 5.78 -6.95 6.09
CA GLY A 52 6.65 -6.16 6.96
C GLY A 52 6.35 -6.39 8.44
N PHE A 53 5.07 -6.41 8.80
CA PHE A 53 4.62 -6.73 10.15
C PHE A 53 4.96 -8.17 10.57
N HIS A 54 4.76 -9.14 9.69
CA HIS A 54 5.10 -10.54 9.96
C HIS A 54 6.60 -10.72 10.25
N ARG A 55 7.47 -9.99 9.53
CA ARG A 55 8.91 -9.96 9.83
C ARG A 55 9.20 -9.35 11.20
N ARG A 56 8.51 -8.25 11.57
CA ARG A 56 8.65 -7.60 12.89
C ARG A 56 8.18 -8.48 14.05
N LEU A 57 7.21 -9.37 13.85
CA LEU A 57 6.79 -10.32 14.91
C LEU A 57 7.95 -11.20 15.43
N SER A 58 8.91 -11.53 14.56
CA SER A 58 10.05 -12.39 14.94
C SER A 58 11.02 -11.76 15.93
N ILE A 59 11.05 -10.43 16.01
CA ILE A 59 11.96 -9.66 16.88
C ILE A 59 11.29 -9.17 18.18
N LEU A 60 9.98 -9.39 18.34
CA LEU A 60 9.25 -8.97 19.55
C LEU A 60 9.52 -9.89 20.74
N THR A 61 9.59 -9.27 21.91
CA THR A 61 9.68 -9.94 23.21
C THR A 61 8.35 -10.60 23.59
N ASP A 62 8.39 -11.58 24.50
CA ASP A 62 7.19 -12.29 24.97
C ASP A 62 6.08 -11.37 25.51
N PRO A 63 6.34 -10.37 26.39
CA PRO A 63 5.28 -9.48 26.87
C PRO A 63 4.67 -8.60 25.77
N GLU A 64 5.45 -8.24 24.75
CA GLU A 64 4.93 -7.49 23.60
C GLU A 64 3.97 -8.34 22.76
N ILE A 65 4.32 -9.62 22.54
CA ILE A 65 3.48 -10.58 21.81
C ILE A 65 2.19 -10.86 22.58
N GLU A 66 2.25 -10.99 23.90
CA GLU A 66 1.07 -11.18 24.74
C GLU A 66 0.11 -9.98 24.65
N ASN A 67 0.64 -8.76 24.73
CA ASN A 67 -0.18 -7.56 24.57
C ASN A 67 -0.78 -7.45 23.16
N LEU A 68 0.00 -7.82 22.14
CA LEU A 68 -0.42 -7.80 20.75
C LEU A 68 -1.51 -8.85 20.47
N SER A 69 -1.43 -10.04 21.06
CA SER A 69 -2.44 -11.10 20.91
C SER A 69 -3.80 -10.69 21.51
N ARG A 70 -3.82 -9.74 22.45
CA ARG A 70 -5.06 -9.20 23.05
C ARG A 70 -5.72 -8.10 22.22
N SER A 71 -5.00 -7.42 21.33
CA SER A 71 -5.52 -6.27 20.57
C SER A 71 -5.70 -6.57 19.08
N TRP A 72 -6.94 -6.55 18.60
CA TRP A 72 -7.25 -6.66 17.18
C TRP A 72 -6.79 -5.45 16.37
N PHE A 73 -6.93 -4.26 16.93
CA PHE A 73 -6.57 -3.02 16.26
C PHE A 73 -5.06 -2.97 15.95
N ALA A 74 -4.23 -3.43 16.89
CA ALA A 74 -2.79 -3.49 16.72
C ALA A 74 -2.34 -4.46 15.60
N LEU A 75 -3.17 -5.45 15.25
CA LEU A 75 -2.91 -6.38 14.14
C LEU A 75 -3.32 -5.82 12.78
N ILE A 76 -4.35 -4.97 12.74
CA ILE A 76 -4.90 -4.40 11.50
C ILE A 76 -4.12 -3.15 11.09
N LEU A 77 -3.74 -2.33 12.07
CA LEU A 77 -3.17 -1.01 11.85
C LEU A 77 -1.92 -1.01 10.95
N PRO A 78 -0.94 -1.93 11.09
CA PRO A 78 0.25 -1.93 10.24
C PRO A 78 -0.06 -2.18 8.75
N SER A 79 -0.98 -3.11 8.47
CA SER A 79 -1.46 -3.37 7.10
C SER A 79 -2.17 -2.15 6.53
N PHE A 80 -3.07 -1.55 7.32
CA PHE A 80 -3.83 -0.37 6.91
C PHE A 80 -2.92 0.82 6.56
N ILE A 81 -1.92 1.11 7.42
CA ILE A 81 -0.90 2.13 7.14
C ILE A 81 -0.17 1.84 5.83
N GLY A 82 0.18 0.58 5.57
CA GLY A 82 0.83 0.19 4.31
C GLY A 82 -0.01 0.50 3.07
N GLY A 83 -1.33 0.33 3.14
CA GLY A 83 -2.25 0.75 2.07
C GLY A 83 -2.28 2.26 1.85
N ILE A 84 -2.32 3.05 2.94
CA ILE A 84 -2.30 4.52 2.87
C ILE A 84 -1.00 5.00 2.21
N LEU A 85 0.15 4.46 2.63
CA LEU A 85 1.45 4.84 2.09
C LEU A 85 1.59 4.49 0.60
N ALA A 86 1.04 3.35 0.17
CA ALA A 86 0.98 3.01 -1.25
C ALA A 86 0.10 4.00 -2.04
N GLY A 87 -1.04 4.42 -1.47
CA GLY A 87 -1.88 5.46 -2.07
C GLY A 87 -1.17 6.80 -2.19
N LEU A 88 -0.43 7.23 -1.17
CA LEU A 88 0.40 8.44 -1.24
C LEU A 88 1.48 8.32 -2.31
N LEU A 89 2.16 7.16 -2.40
CA LEU A 89 3.18 6.94 -3.43
C LEU A 89 2.57 6.95 -4.85
N TYR A 90 1.37 6.41 -5.02
CA TYR A 90 0.62 6.53 -6.27
C TYR A 90 0.35 7.99 -6.67
N LEU A 91 -0.04 8.85 -5.71
CA LEU A 91 -0.22 10.28 -5.99
C LEU A 91 1.11 10.96 -6.37
N LEU A 92 2.24 10.53 -5.82
CA LEU A 92 3.56 11.03 -6.23
C LEU A 92 3.93 10.61 -7.66
N PHE A 93 3.55 9.40 -8.09
CA PHE A 93 3.71 8.98 -9.49
C PHE A 93 2.78 9.76 -10.41
N LEU A 94 1.50 9.90 -10.04
CA LEU A 94 0.50 10.61 -10.82
C LEU A 94 0.84 12.10 -11.01
N SER A 95 1.32 12.76 -9.95
CA SER A 95 1.76 14.16 -10.02
C SER A 95 3.03 14.35 -10.87
N GLY A 96 3.76 13.27 -11.16
CA GLY A 96 5.01 13.33 -11.89
C GLY A 96 6.16 13.93 -11.08
N VAL A 97 6.03 14.05 -9.75
CA VAL A 97 7.13 14.44 -8.86
C VAL A 97 8.24 13.38 -8.90
N ILE A 98 7.87 12.11 -9.06
CA ILE A 98 8.78 10.98 -9.18
C ILE A 98 8.65 10.38 -10.59
N LYS A 99 9.74 10.39 -11.35
CA LYS A 99 9.81 9.87 -12.74
C LYS A 99 11.12 9.14 -13.00
N GLY A 100 11.11 8.25 -14.00
CA GLY A 100 12.27 7.47 -14.45
C GLY A 100 11.91 6.05 -14.85
N ASP A 101 12.85 5.33 -15.46
CA ASP A 101 12.60 4.01 -16.07
C ASP A 101 12.18 2.93 -15.06
N LEU A 102 12.47 3.11 -13.77
CA LEU A 102 12.08 2.18 -12.71
C LEU A 102 10.68 2.46 -12.13
N PHE A 103 10.06 3.58 -12.50
CA PHE A 103 8.76 3.99 -11.97
C PHE A 103 7.62 3.70 -12.98
N PRO A 104 6.38 3.51 -12.49
CA PRO A 104 5.25 3.31 -13.38
C PRO A 104 4.91 4.62 -14.12
N VAL A 105 4.59 4.49 -15.41
CA VAL A 105 3.98 5.58 -16.16
C VAL A 105 2.47 5.44 -16.01
N ILE A 106 1.83 6.48 -15.50
CA ILE A 106 0.38 6.53 -15.26
C ILE A 106 -0.22 7.49 -16.29
N VAL A 107 -1.28 7.04 -16.96
CA VAL A 107 -1.96 7.75 -18.03
C VAL A 107 -3.46 7.80 -17.75
N PRO A 108 -4.16 8.85 -18.21
CA PRO A 108 -5.61 8.96 -18.03
C PRO A 108 -6.34 7.87 -18.80
N ASP A 109 -7.48 7.45 -18.28
CA ASP A 109 -8.39 6.57 -19.00
C ASP A 109 -9.06 7.31 -20.17
N ASP A 110 -9.33 6.60 -21.27
CA ASP A 110 -9.95 7.16 -22.48
C ASP A 110 -11.47 7.43 -22.31
N ASP A 111 -12.03 7.25 -21.11
CA ASP A 111 -13.47 7.47 -20.86
C ASP A 111 -13.81 8.98 -20.86
N PRO A 112 -14.77 9.44 -21.69
CA PRO A 112 -15.22 10.84 -21.70
C PRO A 112 -15.69 11.39 -20.35
N GLN A 113 -16.12 10.53 -19.42
CA GLN A 113 -16.52 10.94 -18.07
C GLN A 113 -15.33 11.33 -17.18
N CYS A 114 -14.14 10.84 -17.51
CA CYS A 114 -12.90 11.01 -16.76
C CYS A 114 -12.06 12.22 -17.21
N LEU A 115 -12.54 12.99 -18.20
CA LEU A 115 -11.85 14.15 -18.77
C LEU A 115 -12.42 15.49 -18.27
N ARG A 116 -13.12 15.50 -17.13
CA ARG A 116 -13.83 16.70 -16.64
C ARG A 116 -12.93 17.69 -15.89
N GLN A 117 -11.65 17.37 -15.68
CA GLN A 117 -10.67 18.15 -14.91
C GLN A 117 -11.12 18.42 -13.47
N ILE A 118 -11.71 17.41 -12.83
CA ILE A 118 -12.21 17.46 -11.44
C ILE A 118 -11.33 16.55 -10.58
N PHE A 119 -11.34 16.73 -9.26
CA PHE A 119 -10.61 15.89 -8.30
C PHE A 119 -10.82 14.37 -8.52
N ASN A 120 -12.00 13.96 -9.01
CA ASN A 120 -12.29 12.55 -9.29
C ASN A 120 -11.42 11.94 -10.38
N ASP A 121 -10.82 12.75 -11.26
CA ASP A 121 -9.98 12.26 -12.36
C ASP A 121 -8.70 11.57 -11.85
N ILE A 122 -8.30 11.80 -10.59
CA ILE A 122 -7.22 11.08 -9.90
C ILE A 122 -7.47 9.57 -9.87
N PHE A 123 -8.74 9.16 -9.85
CA PHE A 123 -9.14 7.75 -9.80
C PHE A 123 -9.27 7.13 -11.20
N CYS A 124 -9.57 7.94 -12.22
CA CYS A 124 -9.67 7.53 -13.62
C CYS A 124 -8.30 7.46 -14.33
N GLN A 125 -7.41 6.60 -13.83
CA GLN A 125 -6.07 6.47 -14.39
C GLN A 125 -5.67 5.01 -14.46
N HIS A 126 -4.88 4.68 -15.48
CA HIS A 126 -4.27 3.36 -15.63
C HIS A 126 -2.76 3.44 -15.84
N ALA A 127 -2.09 2.30 -15.65
CA ALA A 127 -0.67 2.20 -15.92
C ALA A 127 -0.45 1.89 -17.42
N GLU A 128 0.54 2.53 -18.05
CA GLU A 128 0.86 2.36 -19.47
C GLU A 128 1.37 0.94 -19.78
N GLY A 129 0.44 0.03 -20.05
CA GLY A 129 0.71 -1.37 -20.34
C GLY A 129 1.15 -2.21 -19.13
N TYR A 130 1.38 -3.50 -19.38
CA TYR A 130 1.65 -4.50 -18.34
C TYR A 130 2.91 -4.22 -17.51
N ALA A 131 3.95 -3.62 -18.14
CA ALA A 131 5.21 -3.34 -17.46
C ALA A 131 5.06 -2.22 -16.43
N ALA A 132 4.28 -1.18 -16.73
CA ALA A 132 3.97 -0.12 -15.79
C ALA A 132 3.12 -0.65 -14.62
N TYR A 133 2.16 -1.56 -14.87
CA TYR A 133 1.43 -2.26 -13.81
C TYR A 133 2.33 -3.06 -12.87
N ALA A 134 3.30 -3.80 -13.40
CA ALA A 134 4.24 -4.56 -12.58
C ALA A 134 5.06 -3.63 -11.66
N LYS A 135 5.54 -2.50 -12.18
CA LYS A 135 6.26 -1.49 -11.39
C LYS A 135 5.35 -0.87 -10.34
N LEU A 136 4.11 -0.54 -10.69
CA LEU A 136 3.14 0.05 -9.76
C LEU A 136 2.86 -0.90 -8.59
N LEU A 137 2.60 -2.17 -8.87
CA LEU A 137 2.39 -3.19 -7.85
C LEU A 137 3.62 -3.40 -6.96
N PHE A 138 4.81 -3.48 -7.57
CA PHE A 138 6.06 -3.60 -6.84
C PHE A 138 6.27 -2.43 -5.88
N TRP A 139 6.14 -1.20 -6.36
CA TRP A 139 6.35 -0.01 -5.52
C TRP A 139 5.26 0.18 -4.47
N SER A 140 4.01 -0.19 -4.79
CA SER A 140 2.92 -0.21 -3.81
C SER A 140 3.22 -1.20 -2.68
N PHE A 141 3.69 -2.41 -3.02
CA PHE A 141 4.14 -3.39 -2.04
C PHE A 141 5.31 -2.87 -1.20
N VAL A 142 6.33 -2.27 -1.83
CA VAL A 142 7.51 -1.73 -1.12
C VAL A 142 7.10 -0.61 -0.16
N ALA A 143 6.19 0.29 -0.56
CA ALA A 143 5.67 1.36 0.28
C ALA A 143 5.00 0.82 1.55
N GLY A 144 4.29 -0.31 1.45
CA GLY A 144 3.74 -0.99 2.60
C GLY A 144 4.77 -1.74 3.44
N PHE A 145 5.67 -2.46 2.77
CA PHE A 145 6.67 -3.33 3.40
C PHE A 145 7.70 -2.56 4.22
N ASN A 146 8.16 -1.43 3.69
CA ASN A 146 9.06 -0.51 4.37
C ASN A 146 8.38 0.85 4.51
N GLN A 147 7.66 1.05 5.62
CA GLN A 147 6.88 2.26 5.83
C GLN A 147 7.74 3.54 5.89
N ASP A 148 8.98 3.41 6.33
CA ASP A 148 9.94 4.52 6.40
C ASP A 148 10.38 4.98 5.00
N TYR A 149 10.34 4.08 3.99
CA TYR A 149 10.74 4.39 2.61
C TYR A 149 9.99 5.58 2.02
N VAL A 150 8.67 5.65 2.18
CA VAL A 150 7.86 6.73 1.59
C VAL A 150 8.15 8.06 2.27
N VAL A 151 8.38 8.05 3.58
CA VAL A 151 8.74 9.25 4.35
C VAL A 151 10.12 9.75 3.93
N ASP A 152 11.12 8.86 3.89
CA ASP A 152 12.48 9.17 3.46
C ASP A 152 12.51 9.71 2.02
N LEU A 153 11.69 9.15 1.13
CA LEU A 153 11.56 9.62 -0.25
C LEU A 153 11.06 11.08 -0.31
N ILE A 154 10.05 11.43 0.48
CA ILE A 154 9.53 12.79 0.58
C ILE A 154 10.59 13.75 1.14
N GLU A 155 11.36 13.33 2.15
CA GLU A 155 12.43 14.14 2.72
C GLU A 155 13.57 14.39 1.72
N ASN A 156 13.97 13.37 0.97
CA ASN A 156 15.01 13.49 -0.06
C ASN A 156 14.61 14.44 -1.20
N ILE A 157 13.33 14.45 -1.58
CA ILE A 157 12.79 15.40 -2.57
C ILE A 157 12.91 16.84 -2.02
N LYS A 158 12.49 17.08 -0.76
CA LYS A 158 12.61 18.41 -0.12
C LYS A 158 14.06 18.87 0.02
N GLY A 159 14.98 17.95 0.29
CA GLY A 159 16.41 18.23 0.48
C GLY A 159 17.14 18.60 -0.81
N SER A 160 16.69 18.08 -1.96
CA SER A 160 17.28 18.38 -3.27
C SER A 160 17.00 19.82 -3.71
N ASP A 161 15.82 20.35 -3.41
CA ASP A 161 15.40 21.71 -3.76
C ASP A 161 16.23 22.80 -3.04
N LYS A 162 16.69 22.50 -1.81
CA LYS A 162 17.54 23.42 -1.02
C LYS A 162 18.99 23.54 -1.49
N LYS A 163 19.50 22.63 -2.33
CA LYS A 163 20.89 22.65 -2.81
C LYS A 163 21.08 23.41 -4.13
N THR A 164 19.99 23.88 -4.72
CA THR A 164 19.96 24.59 -6.02
C THR A 164 19.48 26.04 -5.92
N GLY A 165 19.33 26.58 -4.70
CA GLY A 165 18.98 27.98 -4.43
C GLY A 165 20.16 28.79 -3.92
#